data_AF-A0A662UZ74-F1
#
_entry.id   AF-A0A662UZ74-F1
#
_cell.length_a   1.000
_cell.length_b   1.000
_cell.length_c   1.000
_cell.angle_alpha   90.00
_cell.angle_beta   90.00
_cell.angle_gamma   90.00
#
_symmetry.space_group_name_H-M   'P 1'
#
loop_
_entity.id
_entity.type
_entity.pdbx_description
1 polymer ?
#
loop_
_entity_poly.entity_id
_entity_poly.type
_entity_poly.pdbx_seq_one_letter_code
_entity_poly.pdbx_strand_id
1 'polypeptide(L)'
;MTALHYGVPVRWELAPGLDCLAEVLEKFKVDAPPQAKAKVSLGPLLNGSEEGFTLPEGSSPAEARLRLGYWVRWRFGMRARVPVLHAGGVASKKGALILMGPAGSGKTTLTGLLLKMGFGYLGEETVSLYGGLAHPELPTTLWPVEPADPAEPVALVYLRFSPGEKVSLEPLEPAEAAARLLGCSLNADIKCFFPALAFVDKVLELRYGESQLAAQALAELL
;
A
#
# COMPACT_ATOMS: atom_id res chain seq x y z
N MET A 1 -6.80 -29.01 -14.60
CA MET A 1 -7.36 -29.61 -13.36
C MET A 1 -6.54 -29.02 -12.22
N THR A 2 -7.13 -28.26 -11.28
CA THR A 2 -7.74 -28.77 -10.02
C THR A 2 -6.67 -29.50 -9.19
N ALA A 3 -6.31 -29.08 -7.97
CA ALA A 3 -7.17 -28.54 -6.91
C ALA A 3 -6.48 -27.51 -5.97
N LEU A 4 -7.22 -27.11 -4.94
CA LEU A 4 -6.75 -26.43 -3.73
C LEU A 4 -6.61 -27.50 -2.60
N HIS A 5 -6.17 -27.28 -1.35
CA HIS A 5 -5.96 -26.10 -0.49
C HIS A 5 -5.01 -26.55 0.69
N TYR A 6 -4.76 -25.64 1.65
CA TYR A 6 -4.44 -25.89 3.08
C TYR A 6 -3.00 -26.27 3.51
N GLY A 7 -2.50 -25.56 4.54
CA GLY A 7 -2.18 -26.28 5.78
C GLY A 7 -0.90 -25.93 6.57
N VAL A 8 0.29 -26.05 5.97
CA VAL A 8 1.52 -26.37 6.75
C VAL A 8 2.14 -25.18 7.53
N PRO A 9 2.58 -25.34 8.80
CA PRO A 9 3.38 -24.33 9.53
C PRO A 9 4.87 -24.34 9.11
N VAL A 10 5.52 -23.18 9.11
CA VAL A 10 6.99 -23.07 8.91
C VAL A 10 7.65 -22.85 10.27
N ARG A 11 8.74 -23.57 10.56
CA ARG A 11 9.46 -23.52 11.85
C ARG A 11 10.78 -22.78 11.68
N TRP A 12 11.10 -21.85 12.60
CA TRP A 12 12.21 -20.92 12.42
C TRP A 12 13.24 -21.06 13.54
N GLU A 13 14.51 -21.07 13.17
CA GLU A 13 15.64 -21.04 14.10
C GLU A 13 16.21 -19.62 14.14
N LEU A 14 16.17 -19.00 15.31
CA LEU A 14 16.67 -17.66 15.56
C LEU A 14 18.05 -17.67 16.21
N ALA A 15 18.78 -16.57 16.08
CA ALA A 15 19.95 -16.31 16.91
C ALA A 15 19.53 -15.72 18.27
N PRO A 16 20.29 -15.97 19.35
CA PRO A 16 20.01 -15.37 20.66
C PRO A 16 19.92 -13.85 20.60
N GLY A 17 18.87 -13.26 21.19
CA GLY A 17 18.58 -11.83 21.12
C GLY A 17 17.77 -11.40 19.89
N LEU A 18 17.47 -12.32 18.96
CA LEU A 18 16.50 -12.12 17.87
C LEU A 18 15.15 -12.80 18.17
N ASP A 19 14.96 -13.31 19.38
CA ASP A 19 13.83 -14.14 19.85
C ASP A 19 12.43 -13.52 19.61
N CYS A 20 12.35 -12.19 19.44
CA CYS A 20 11.13 -11.47 19.08
C CYS A 20 10.70 -11.56 17.60
N LEU A 21 11.56 -12.08 16.70
CA LEU A 21 11.24 -12.28 15.28
C LEU A 21 10.64 -13.67 14.99
N ALA A 22 10.49 -14.54 16.01
CA ALA A 22 10.02 -15.92 15.83
C ALA A 22 8.63 -15.96 15.20
N GLU A 23 7.68 -15.26 15.82
CA GLU A 23 6.30 -15.15 15.34
C GLU A 23 6.18 -14.42 13.99
N VAL A 24 7.02 -13.40 13.77
CA VAL A 24 7.02 -12.59 12.53
C VAL A 24 7.35 -13.49 11.35
N LEU A 25 8.29 -14.41 11.55
CA LEU A 25 8.71 -15.36 10.54
C LEU A 25 7.77 -16.59 10.49
N GLU A 26 7.31 -17.15 11.61
CA GLU A 26 6.39 -18.33 11.68
C GLU A 26 5.12 -18.20 10.83
N LYS A 27 4.71 -16.97 10.49
CA LYS A 27 3.51 -16.66 9.70
C LYS A 27 3.75 -16.57 8.19
N PHE A 28 5.00 -16.59 7.70
CA PHE A 28 5.31 -16.72 6.27
C PHE A 28 5.01 -18.14 5.76
N LYS A 29 3.80 -18.37 5.26
CA LYS A 29 3.49 -19.53 4.41
C LYS A 29 3.77 -19.18 2.95
N VAL A 30 4.36 -20.10 2.23
CA VAL A 30 4.74 -19.99 0.82
C VAL A 30 4.21 -21.22 0.09
N ASP A 31 3.76 -21.09 -1.16
CA ASP A 31 3.43 -22.26 -1.99
C ASP A 31 4.72 -23.04 -2.31
N ALA A 32 5.01 -24.05 -1.49
CA ALA A 32 6.21 -24.89 -1.58
C ALA A 32 5.93 -26.32 -1.04
N PRO A 33 6.70 -27.35 -1.44
CA PRO A 33 6.52 -28.72 -0.93
C PRO A 33 6.68 -28.81 0.60
N PRO A 34 6.00 -29.76 1.28
CA PRO A 34 5.84 -29.80 2.75
C PRO A 34 7.11 -30.12 3.57
N GLN A 35 8.31 -29.95 3.01
CA GLN A 35 9.61 -30.26 3.64
C GLN A 35 10.62 -29.09 3.58
N ALA A 36 10.23 -27.92 3.05
CA ALA A 36 11.11 -26.76 2.96
C ALA A 36 11.41 -26.14 4.34
N LYS A 37 12.66 -25.72 4.57
CA LYS A 37 13.09 -24.96 5.76
C LYS A 37 13.63 -23.60 5.35
N ALA A 38 13.26 -22.55 6.08
CA ALA A 38 13.77 -21.19 5.88
C ALA A 38 14.56 -20.76 7.13
N LYS A 39 15.69 -20.06 6.93
CA LYS A 39 16.56 -19.56 8.00
C LYS A 39 16.92 -18.11 7.70
N VAL A 40 16.68 -17.22 8.66
CA VAL A 40 16.91 -15.78 8.51
C VAL A 40 17.81 -15.32 9.64
N SER A 41 18.96 -14.74 9.27
CA SER A 41 19.97 -14.22 10.19
C SER A 41 20.47 -12.88 9.67
N LEU A 42 20.36 -11.81 10.44
CA LEU A 42 21.02 -10.54 10.13
C LEU A 42 22.47 -10.55 10.65
N GLY A 43 23.33 -11.19 9.86
CA GLY A 43 24.76 -10.91 9.69
C GLY A 43 24.98 -10.58 8.21
N PRO A 44 26.11 -9.97 7.80
CA PRO A 44 26.15 -9.00 6.72
C PRO A 44 25.57 -9.53 5.39
N LEU A 45 24.34 -9.14 5.07
CA LEU A 45 23.62 -9.60 3.88
C LEU A 45 23.54 -8.51 2.83
N LEU A 46 24.68 -8.33 2.16
CA LEU A 46 24.73 -7.86 0.78
C LEU A 46 24.59 -9.06 -0.16
N ASN A 47 23.86 -8.86 -1.27
CA ASN A 47 23.82 -9.67 -2.50
C ASN A 47 23.37 -11.15 -2.39
N GLY A 48 22.38 -11.53 -3.22
CA GLY A 48 21.98 -12.95 -3.37
C GLY A 48 20.81 -13.18 -4.33
N SER A 49 19.91 -12.21 -4.47
CA SER A 49 19.01 -12.04 -5.61
C SER A 49 19.05 -10.57 -6.01
N GLU A 50 18.94 -10.24 -7.31
CA GLU A 50 19.12 -8.87 -7.82
C GLU A 50 18.11 -7.83 -7.29
N GLU A 51 17.06 -8.27 -6.58
CA GLU A 51 16.19 -7.43 -5.74
C GLU A 51 16.60 -7.51 -4.25
N GLY A 52 17.74 -6.93 -3.91
CA GLY A 52 18.23 -6.83 -2.53
C GLY A 52 17.47 -5.78 -1.70
N PHE A 53 17.49 -5.94 -0.38
CA PHE A 53 17.07 -4.90 0.57
C PHE A 53 18.31 -4.17 1.12
N THR A 54 18.48 -2.92 0.74
CA THR A 54 19.62 -2.10 1.19
C THR A 54 19.17 -1.08 2.23
N LEU A 55 19.83 -1.08 3.40
CA LEU A 55 19.72 -0.01 4.37
C LEU A 55 20.80 1.05 4.10
N PRO A 56 20.46 2.36 4.12
CA PRO A 56 21.47 3.41 4.16
C PRO A 56 22.45 3.24 5.32
N GLU A 57 23.71 3.58 5.08
CA GLU A 57 24.72 3.65 6.14
C GLU A 57 24.32 4.74 7.16
N GLY A 58 24.34 4.40 8.45
CA GLY A 58 23.88 5.28 9.52
C GLY A 58 22.37 5.27 9.81
N SER A 59 21.56 4.46 9.12
CA SER A 59 20.13 4.31 9.44
C SER A 59 19.89 3.90 10.89
N SER A 60 18.92 4.56 11.54
CA SER A 60 18.56 4.27 12.93
C SER A 60 17.87 2.90 13.06
N PRO A 61 17.87 2.27 14.26
CA PRO A 61 17.11 1.03 14.49
C PRO A 61 15.61 1.16 14.22
N ALA A 62 15.03 2.35 14.38
CA ALA A 62 13.64 2.62 14.04
C ALA A 62 13.44 2.63 12.52
N GLU A 63 14.29 3.34 11.78
CA GLU A 63 14.25 3.37 10.31
C GLU A 63 14.48 1.98 9.71
N ALA A 64 15.44 1.22 10.26
CA ALA A 64 15.72 -0.14 9.80
C ALA A 64 14.52 -1.08 9.97
N ARG A 65 13.79 -1.00 11.09
CA ARG A 65 12.53 -1.73 11.33
C ARG A 65 11.45 -1.32 10.33
N LEU A 66 11.31 -0.01 10.11
CA LEU A 66 10.33 0.56 9.18
C LEU A 66 10.57 0.03 7.75
N ARG A 67 11.79 0.20 7.24
CA ARG A 67 12.25 -0.25 5.92
C ARG A 67 12.11 -1.77 5.74
N LEU A 68 12.48 -2.57 6.73
CA LEU A 68 12.34 -4.03 6.66
C LEU A 68 10.86 -4.46 6.66
N GLY A 69 10.03 -3.86 7.51
CA GLY A 69 8.60 -4.13 7.58
C GLY A 69 7.89 -3.86 6.25
N TYR A 70 8.28 -2.80 5.54
CA TYR A 70 7.82 -2.51 4.18
C TYR A 70 8.30 -3.52 3.16
N TRP A 71 9.59 -3.86 3.11
CA TRP A 71 10.09 -4.85 2.16
C TRP A 71 9.37 -6.20 2.36
N VAL A 72 9.10 -6.57 3.62
CA VAL A 72 8.26 -7.71 3.98
C VAL A 72 6.82 -7.56 3.46
N ARG A 73 6.13 -6.44 3.75
CA ARG A 73 4.76 -6.19 3.27
C ARG A 73 4.66 -6.19 1.76
N TRP A 74 5.60 -5.55 1.06
CA TRP A 74 5.71 -5.53 -0.39
C TRP A 74 5.88 -6.93 -0.98
N ARG A 75 6.83 -7.73 -0.45
CA ARG A 75 7.07 -9.10 -0.92
C ARG A 75 5.92 -10.05 -0.59
N PHE A 76 5.21 -9.83 0.51
CA PHE A 76 3.93 -10.48 0.77
C PHE A 76 2.86 -10.02 -0.23
N GLY A 77 2.67 -8.72 -0.45
CA GLY A 77 1.63 -8.17 -1.33
C GLY A 77 1.70 -8.77 -2.73
N MET A 78 2.90 -8.76 -3.31
CA MET A 78 3.17 -9.31 -4.64
C MET A 78 3.03 -10.84 -4.72
N ARG A 79 3.09 -11.59 -3.61
CA ARG A 79 3.02 -13.08 -3.59
C ARG A 79 1.70 -13.64 -3.08
N ALA A 80 1.15 -13.05 -2.03
CA ALA A 80 -0.16 -13.37 -1.45
C ALA A 80 -1.33 -12.82 -2.27
N ARG A 81 -1.04 -12.09 -3.37
CA ARG A 81 -2.02 -11.56 -4.34
C ARG A 81 -2.99 -10.54 -3.73
N VAL A 82 -2.66 -9.90 -2.61
CA VAL A 82 -3.49 -8.81 -2.08
C VAL A 82 -3.32 -7.56 -2.96
N PRO A 83 -4.39 -6.89 -3.38
CA PRO A 83 -4.30 -5.75 -4.30
C PRO A 83 -3.33 -4.66 -3.83
N VAL A 84 -2.31 -4.39 -4.63
CA VAL A 84 -1.39 -3.25 -4.45
C VAL A 84 -1.68 -2.25 -5.55
N LEU A 85 -2.05 -1.03 -5.16
CA LEU A 85 -2.39 0.05 -6.09
C LEU A 85 -1.22 1.04 -6.20
N HIS A 86 -0.92 1.50 -7.41
CA HIS A 86 -0.09 2.69 -7.68
C HIS A 86 -0.91 3.94 -7.36
N ALA A 87 -0.87 4.34 -6.08
CA ALA A 87 -1.76 5.31 -5.48
C ALA A 87 -1.08 6.07 -4.34
N GLY A 88 -1.49 7.31 -4.13
CA GLY A 88 -1.33 7.97 -2.83
C GLY A 88 -2.45 7.53 -1.87
N GLY A 89 -2.27 7.72 -0.57
CA GLY A 89 -3.25 7.34 0.42
C GLY A 89 -3.10 8.13 1.71
N VAL A 90 -4.24 8.57 2.26
CA VAL A 90 -4.32 9.21 3.58
C VAL A 90 -5.49 8.68 4.40
N ALA A 91 -5.38 8.78 5.73
CA ALA A 91 -6.37 8.33 6.69
C ALA A 91 -6.91 9.49 7.57
N SER A 92 -8.17 9.36 7.97
CA SER A 92 -8.82 10.14 9.04
C SER A 92 -9.57 9.20 9.99
N LYS A 93 -10.25 9.77 11.00
CA LYS A 93 -11.17 9.00 11.86
C LYS A 93 -12.40 8.43 11.13
N LYS A 94 -12.71 8.90 9.92
CA LYS A 94 -13.80 8.37 9.09
C LYS A 94 -13.36 7.21 8.19
N GLY A 95 -12.05 7.05 7.95
CA GLY A 95 -11.50 6.02 7.06
C GLY A 95 -10.37 6.55 6.18
N ALA A 96 -10.16 5.94 5.02
CA ALA A 96 -9.07 6.23 4.09
C ALA A 96 -9.55 6.76 2.73
N LEU A 97 -8.81 7.71 2.17
CA LEU A 97 -8.88 8.10 0.76
C LEU A 97 -7.69 7.54 0.01
N ILE A 98 -7.96 6.90 -1.13
CA ILE A 98 -6.93 6.39 -2.04
C ILE A 98 -6.93 7.22 -3.31
N LEU A 99 -5.81 7.86 -3.60
CA LEU A 99 -5.61 8.80 -4.69
C LEU A 99 -4.93 8.09 -5.86
N MET A 100 -5.72 7.72 -6.86
CA MET A 100 -5.28 6.98 -8.05
C MET A 100 -5.12 7.94 -9.23
N GLY A 101 -4.44 7.49 -10.29
CA GLY A 101 -4.32 8.28 -11.52
C GLY A 101 -2.98 8.08 -12.23
N PRO A 102 -2.85 8.61 -13.45
CA PRO A 102 -1.62 8.49 -14.25
C PRO A 102 -0.42 9.19 -13.56
N ALA A 103 0.78 8.97 -14.09
CA ALA A 103 1.94 9.77 -13.71
C ALA A 103 1.65 11.27 -13.97
N GLY A 104 2.10 12.15 -13.07
CA GLY A 104 1.81 13.59 -13.16
C GLY A 104 0.41 14.04 -12.72
N SER A 105 -0.51 13.13 -12.40
CA SER A 105 -1.87 13.47 -11.89
C SER A 105 -1.92 14.06 -10.48
N GLY A 106 -0.77 14.37 -9.87
CA GLY A 106 -0.68 15.04 -8.57
C GLY A 106 -0.92 14.18 -7.32
N LYS A 107 -0.93 12.83 -7.42
CA LYS A 107 -1.07 11.89 -6.28
C LYS A 107 -0.23 12.29 -5.05
N THR A 108 1.08 12.38 -5.21
CA THR A 108 2.05 12.75 -4.17
C THR A 108 1.80 14.19 -3.66
N THR A 109 1.48 15.12 -4.55
CA THR A 109 1.18 16.53 -4.21
C THR A 109 -0.06 16.66 -3.34
N LEU A 110 -1.17 16.01 -3.71
CA LEU A 110 -2.41 16.04 -2.94
C LEU A 110 -2.27 15.26 -1.63
N THR A 111 -1.56 14.13 -1.62
CA THR A 111 -1.18 13.41 -0.39
C THR A 111 -0.45 14.35 0.56
N GLY A 112 0.63 15.00 0.12
CA GLY A 112 1.40 15.94 0.94
C GLY A 112 0.63 17.20 1.39
N LEU A 113 -0.39 17.63 0.64
CA LEU A 113 -1.30 18.70 1.07
C LEU A 113 -2.27 18.21 2.16
N LEU A 114 -2.82 17.00 2.02
CA LEU A 114 -3.69 16.40 3.01
C LEU A 114 -2.94 16.10 4.32
N LEU A 115 -1.68 15.64 4.27
CA LEU A 115 -0.84 15.53 5.48
C LEU A 115 -0.68 16.88 6.20
N LYS A 116 -0.49 17.98 5.47
CA LYS A 116 -0.43 19.35 6.03
C LYS A 116 -1.77 19.81 6.62
N MET A 117 -2.88 19.20 6.25
CA MET A 117 -4.22 19.41 6.82
C MET A 117 -4.48 18.51 8.05
N GLY A 118 -3.51 17.67 8.45
CA GLY A 118 -3.60 16.81 9.63
C GLY A 118 -4.12 15.39 9.38
N PHE A 119 -4.24 14.98 8.11
CA PHE A 119 -4.55 13.59 7.78
C PHE A 119 -3.32 12.68 7.99
N GLY A 120 -3.57 11.42 8.36
CA GLY A 120 -2.53 10.41 8.56
C GLY A 120 -2.02 9.83 7.23
N TYR A 121 -0.77 9.36 7.19
CA TYR A 121 -0.14 8.83 5.97
C TYR A 121 -0.42 7.34 5.75
N LEU A 122 -0.90 6.96 4.57
CA LEU A 122 -0.96 5.55 4.13
C LEU A 122 -0.02 5.25 2.96
N GLY A 123 0.27 6.20 2.08
CA GLY A 123 1.15 5.97 0.93
C GLY A 123 1.26 7.17 0.01
N GLU A 124 2.26 7.19 -0.87
CA GLU A 124 2.39 8.19 -1.93
C GLU A 124 2.64 7.58 -3.31
N GLU A 125 3.44 6.52 -3.36
CA GLU A 125 3.64 5.68 -4.55
C GLU A 125 2.66 4.51 -4.58
N THR A 126 2.43 3.85 -3.44
CA THR A 126 1.59 2.66 -3.37
C THR A 126 0.75 2.59 -2.10
N VAL A 127 -0.38 1.88 -2.20
CA VAL A 127 -1.24 1.49 -1.07
C VAL A 127 -1.67 0.03 -1.27
N SER A 128 -1.46 -0.81 -0.25
CA SER A 128 -1.97 -2.19 -0.21
C SER A 128 -3.38 -2.25 0.39
N LEU A 129 -4.30 -2.95 -0.26
CA LEU A 129 -5.66 -3.21 0.23
C LEU A 129 -5.81 -4.69 0.65
N TYR A 130 -6.04 -4.95 1.93
CA TYR A 130 -6.35 -6.31 2.42
C TYR A 130 -7.13 -6.32 3.73
N GLY A 131 -7.97 -7.35 3.90
CA GLY A 131 -8.84 -7.48 5.08
C GLY A 131 -9.91 -6.39 5.18
N GLY A 132 -10.27 -5.73 4.07
CA GLY A 132 -11.17 -4.58 4.05
C GLY A 132 -10.51 -3.24 4.41
N LEU A 133 -9.20 -3.22 4.65
CA LEU A 133 -8.46 -2.03 5.08
C LEU A 133 -7.42 -1.63 4.03
N ALA A 134 -7.16 -0.32 3.95
CA ALA A 134 -5.99 0.26 3.32
C ALA A 134 -4.85 0.32 4.34
N HIS A 135 -3.66 -0.15 3.95
CA HIS A 135 -2.52 -0.30 4.85
C HIS A 135 -1.39 0.71 4.57
N PRO A 136 -0.66 1.14 5.62
CA PRO A 136 0.45 2.07 5.50
C PRO A 136 1.68 1.44 4.83
N GLU A 137 2.16 2.08 3.78
CA GLU A 137 3.49 1.90 3.19
C GLU A 137 4.48 2.92 3.78
N LEU A 138 5.69 3.04 3.20
CA LEU A 138 6.68 4.02 3.69
C LEU A 138 6.65 5.32 2.90
N PRO A 139 6.99 6.44 3.53
CA PRO A 139 7.39 7.63 2.80
C PRO A 139 8.70 7.36 2.06
N THR A 140 8.71 7.65 0.76
CA THR A 140 9.90 7.70 -0.09
C THR A 140 10.30 9.15 -0.36
N THR A 141 9.32 10.00 -0.69
CA THR A 141 9.48 11.40 -1.08
C THR A 141 8.97 12.33 0.03
N LEU A 142 7.91 11.95 0.75
CA LEU A 142 7.36 12.67 1.90
C LEU A 142 8.08 12.33 3.22
N TRP A 143 9.33 11.86 3.18
CA TRP A 143 10.10 11.55 4.39
C TRP A 143 10.62 12.82 5.11
N PRO A 144 10.63 12.88 6.47
CA PRO A 144 10.08 11.91 7.41
C PRO A 144 8.60 12.20 7.72
N VAL A 145 7.76 11.17 7.60
CA VAL A 145 6.36 11.18 8.04
C VAL A 145 6.08 9.85 8.75
N GLU A 146 5.36 9.90 9.87
CA GLU A 146 4.94 8.70 10.59
C GLU A 146 3.73 8.08 9.87
N PRO A 147 3.77 6.77 9.51
CA PRO A 147 2.62 6.11 8.90
C PRO A 147 1.46 5.96 9.89
N ALA A 148 0.24 6.16 9.41
CA ALA A 148 -0.98 6.00 10.20
C ALA A 148 -1.37 4.53 10.37
N ASP A 149 -2.30 4.25 11.29
CA ASP A 149 -2.94 2.95 11.39
C ASP A 149 -3.73 2.59 10.11
N PRO A 150 -3.86 1.29 9.76
CA PRO A 150 -4.72 0.85 8.68
C PRO A 150 -6.18 1.29 8.87
N ALA A 151 -6.86 1.69 7.79
CA ALA A 151 -8.21 2.25 7.84
C ALA A 151 -9.11 1.78 6.69
N GLU A 152 -10.43 1.75 6.90
CA GLU A 152 -11.42 1.35 5.90
C GLU A 152 -11.48 2.37 4.74
N PRO A 153 -11.40 1.97 3.45
CA PRO A 153 -11.37 2.89 2.33
C PRO A 153 -12.75 3.49 2.02
N VAL A 154 -12.98 4.74 2.43
CA VAL A 154 -14.26 5.44 2.17
C VAL A 154 -14.42 5.86 0.72
N ALA A 155 -13.33 6.20 0.03
CA ALA A 155 -13.38 6.42 -1.41
C ALA A 155 -12.05 6.11 -2.13
N LEU A 156 -12.19 5.60 -3.35
CA LEU A 156 -11.14 5.58 -4.36
C LEU A 156 -11.37 6.78 -5.29
N VAL A 157 -10.39 7.67 -5.40
CA VAL A 157 -10.50 8.88 -6.23
C VAL A 157 -9.49 8.82 -7.38
N TYR A 158 -9.99 8.82 -8.61
CA TYR A 158 -9.18 8.90 -9.82
C TYR A 158 -8.90 10.37 -10.16
N LEU A 159 -7.63 10.75 -10.14
CA LEU A 159 -7.18 12.12 -10.35
C LEU A 159 -6.99 12.47 -11.83
N ARG A 160 -7.57 13.59 -12.24
CA ARG A 160 -7.40 14.21 -13.55
C ARG A 160 -7.00 15.68 -13.39
N PHE A 161 -5.71 15.93 -13.52
CA PHE A 161 -5.16 17.28 -13.47
C PHE A 161 -5.16 17.94 -14.86
N SER A 162 -5.66 19.18 -14.95
CA SER A 162 -5.52 20.04 -16.12
C SER A 162 -5.44 21.51 -15.67
N PRO A 163 -4.38 22.28 -16.00
CA PRO A 163 -4.24 23.67 -15.55
C PRO A 163 -5.45 24.55 -15.89
N GLY A 164 -6.00 25.21 -14.86
CA GLY A 164 -7.20 26.06 -14.99
C GLY A 164 -8.54 25.31 -15.04
N GLU A 165 -8.56 23.98 -14.99
CA GLU A 165 -9.81 23.21 -14.84
C GLU A 165 -10.43 23.47 -13.46
N LYS A 166 -11.76 23.66 -13.43
CA LYS A 166 -12.48 23.83 -12.16
C LYS A 166 -12.48 22.52 -11.40
N VAL A 167 -12.49 22.61 -10.07
CA VAL A 167 -12.68 21.42 -9.23
C VAL A 167 -14.07 20.84 -9.47
N SER A 168 -14.13 19.59 -9.93
CA SER A 168 -15.36 18.77 -9.92
C SER A 168 -15.06 17.37 -9.41
N LEU A 169 -16.03 16.81 -8.68
CA LEU A 169 -15.95 15.49 -8.07
C LEU A 169 -17.20 14.70 -8.47
N GLU A 170 -17.04 13.72 -9.34
CA GLU A 170 -18.15 13.03 -10.02
C GLU A 170 -18.03 11.51 -9.80
N PRO A 171 -19.13 10.77 -9.56
CA PRO A 171 -19.09 9.31 -9.51
C PRO A 171 -18.63 8.71 -10.83
N LEU A 172 -17.75 7.71 -10.77
CA LEU A 172 -17.38 6.92 -11.94
C LEU A 172 -18.39 5.79 -12.20
N GLU A 173 -18.75 5.59 -13.46
CA GLU A 173 -19.55 4.44 -13.88
C GLU A 173 -18.84 3.12 -13.50
N PRO A 174 -19.55 2.07 -13.02
CA PRO A 174 -18.90 0.89 -12.46
C PRO A 174 -17.90 0.19 -13.39
N ALA A 175 -18.17 0.19 -14.69
CA ALA A 175 -17.26 -0.38 -15.70
C ALA A 175 -15.99 0.46 -15.87
N GLU A 176 -16.10 1.80 -15.82
CA GLU A 176 -14.93 2.67 -15.87
C GLU A 176 -14.15 2.60 -14.55
N ALA A 177 -14.82 2.66 -13.40
CA ALA A 177 -14.22 2.47 -12.09
C ALA A 177 -13.35 1.20 -12.03
N ALA A 178 -13.88 0.06 -12.47
CA ALA A 178 -13.13 -1.20 -12.54
C ALA A 178 -11.92 -1.12 -13.51
N ALA A 179 -12.08 -0.52 -14.69
CA ALA A 179 -11.00 -0.37 -15.66
C ALA A 179 -9.88 0.56 -15.17
N ARG A 180 -10.23 1.71 -14.57
CA ARG A 180 -9.27 2.65 -13.95
C ARG A 180 -8.51 1.99 -12.81
N LEU A 181 -9.21 1.27 -11.93
CA LEU A 181 -8.61 0.60 -10.80
C LEU A 181 -7.64 -0.51 -11.26
N LEU A 182 -8.04 -1.34 -12.23
CA LEU A 182 -7.16 -2.36 -12.83
C LEU A 182 -5.91 -1.73 -13.48
N GLY A 183 -6.05 -0.59 -14.15
CA GLY A 183 -4.93 0.18 -14.70
C GLY A 183 -3.99 0.78 -13.64
N CYS A 184 -4.43 0.89 -12.39
CA CYS A 184 -3.61 1.27 -11.25
C CYS A 184 -3.10 0.06 -10.43
N SER A 185 -3.47 -1.18 -10.77
CA SER A 185 -2.98 -2.37 -10.08
C SER A 185 -1.55 -2.71 -10.44
N LEU A 186 -0.69 -2.93 -9.43
CA LEU A 186 0.69 -3.39 -9.61
C LEU A 186 0.80 -4.92 -9.59
N ASN A 187 -0.22 -5.63 -9.11
CA ASN A 187 -0.32 -7.09 -9.15
C ASN A 187 -1.67 -7.55 -9.73
N ALA A 188 -1.68 -7.78 -11.05
CA ALA A 188 -2.87 -7.91 -11.88
C ALA A 188 -3.74 -9.19 -11.70
N ASP A 189 -3.76 -9.83 -10.51
CA ASP A 189 -4.70 -10.93 -10.25
C ASP A 189 -6.11 -10.40 -9.92
N ILE A 190 -6.90 -10.22 -10.98
CA ILE A 190 -8.34 -9.89 -10.98
C ILE A 190 -9.13 -10.64 -9.89
N LYS A 191 -8.79 -11.89 -9.56
CA LYS A 191 -9.56 -12.70 -8.60
C LYS A 191 -9.49 -12.17 -7.17
N CYS A 192 -8.39 -11.54 -6.81
CA CYS A 192 -8.19 -10.93 -5.50
C CYS A 192 -8.66 -9.47 -5.44
N PHE A 193 -8.96 -8.90 -6.61
CA PHE A 193 -9.23 -7.49 -6.83
C PHE A 193 -10.69 -7.10 -6.55
N PHE A 194 -11.64 -7.84 -7.11
CA PHE A 194 -13.08 -7.60 -6.89
C PHE A 194 -13.52 -7.70 -5.42
N PRO A 195 -13.00 -8.61 -4.59
CA PRO A 195 -13.30 -8.61 -3.16
C PRO A 195 -12.84 -7.33 -2.44
N ALA A 196 -11.71 -6.73 -2.81
CA ALA A 196 -11.24 -5.48 -2.20
C ALA A 196 -12.14 -4.28 -2.55
N LEU A 197 -12.72 -4.27 -3.76
CA LEU A 197 -13.71 -3.27 -4.18
C LEU A 197 -15.01 -3.29 -3.36
N ALA A 198 -15.39 -4.44 -2.80
CA ALA A 198 -16.62 -4.56 -2.01
C ALA A 198 -16.59 -3.79 -0.67
N PHE A 199 -15.41 -3.30 -0.26
CA PHE A 199 -15.22 -2.49 0.95
C PHE A 199 -15.15 -0.98 0.68
N VAL A 200 -15.31 -0.56 -0.58
CA VAL A 200 -15.24 0.83 -1.02
C VAL A 200 -16.65 1.38 -1.23
N ASP A 201 -17.03 2.40 -0.47
CA ASP A 201 -18.33 3.07 -0.60
C ASP A 201 -18.45 3.88 -1.91
N LYS A 202 -17.37 4.59 -2.30
CA LYS A 202 -17.38 5.49 -3.47
C LYS A 202 -16.18 5.32 -4.39
N VAL A 203 -16.41 5.33 -5.70
CA VAL A 203 -15.36 5.50 -6.72
C VAL A 203 -15.66 6.75 -7.54
N LEU A 204 -14.75 7.72 -7.52
CA LEU A 204 -14.98 9.08 -8.00
C LEU A 204 -13.88 9.51 -9.00
N GLU A 205 -14.19 10.39 -9.95
CA GLU A 205 -13.20 11.18 -10.70
C GLU A 205 -13.10 12.57 -10.05
N LEU A 206 -11.88 13.02 -9.75
CA LEU A 206 -11.58 14.40 -9.35
C LEU A 206 -10.88 15.11 -10.50
N ARG A 207 -11.57 16.08 -11.09
CA ARG A 207 -11.00 17.00 -12.09
C ARG A 207 -10.57 18.29 -11.41
N TYR A 208 -9.39 18.81 -11.74
CA TYR A 208 -8.88 20.03 -11.11
C TYR A 208 -7.68 20.67 -11.82
N GLY A 209 -7.58 21.99 -11.70
CA GLY A 209 -6.42 22.79 -12.08
C GLY A 209 -5.66 23.45 -10.92
N GLU A 210 -6.23 23.45 -9.71
CA GLU A 210 -5.61 24.01 -8.50
C GLU A 210 -5.56 22.98 -7.36
N SER A 211 -4.36 22.67 -6.88
CA SER A 211 -4.16 21.56 -5.92
C SER A 211 -4.72 21.86 -4.53
N GLN A 212 -4.78 23.13 -4.13
CA GLN A 212 -5.30 23.57 -2.84
C GLN A 212 -6.83 23.37 -2.77
N LEU A 213 -7.55 23.78 -3.82
CA LEU A 213 -9.00 23.58 -3.92
C LEU A 213 -9.35 22.08 -4.05
N ALA A 214 -8.54 21.32 -4.79
CA ALA A 214 -8.68 19.87 -4.88
C ALA A 214 -8.46 19.16 -3.53
N ALA A 215 -7.45 19.57 -2.74
CA ALA A 215 -7.22 19.03 -1.40
C ALA A 215 -8.35 19.39 -0.42
N GLN A 216 -8.96 20.58 -0.54
CA GLN A 216 -10.14 20.96 0.23
C GLN A 216 -11.35 20.06 -0.10
N ALA A 217 -11.67 19.88 -1.39
CA ALA A 217 -12.77 19.01 -1.83
C ALA A 217 -12.56 17.54 -1.43
N LEU A 218 -11.31 17.06 -1.41
CA LEU A 218 -10.97 15.73 -0.87
C LEU A 218 -11.17 15.66 0.65
N ALA A 219 -10.77 16.68 1.39
CA ALA A 219 -10.90 16.72 2.85
C ALA A 219 -12.36 16.65 3.33
N GLU A 220 -13.32 17.13 2.53
CA GLU A 220 -14.76 17.03 2.83
C GLU A 220 -15.29 15.58 2.82
N LEU A 221 -14.56 14.64 2.19
CA LEU A 221 -14.88 13.21 2.20
C LEU A 221 -14.41 12.49 3.49
N LEU A 222 -13.54 13.11 4.31
CA LEU A 222 -12.85 12.53 5.47
C LEU A 222 -13.17 13.22 6.80
#